data_AF-A0A3B9M6U9-F1
#
_entry.id   AF-A0A3B9M6U9-F1
#
_cell.length_a   1.000
_cell.length_b   1.000
_cell.length_c   1.000
_cell.angle_alpha   90.00
_cell.angle_beta   90.00
_cell.angle_gamma   90.00
#
_symmetry.space_group_name_H-M   'P 1'
#
loop_
_entity.id
_entity.type
_entity.pdbx_description
1 polymer ?
#
loop_
_entity_poly.entity_id
_entity_poly.type
_entity_poly.pdbx_seq_one_letter_code
_entity_poly.pdbx_strand_id
1 'polypeptide(L)'
;MEVIAFDPGSARHRPQSHGKKVNEKDAVLDARTDDDQFDLTLRPRMLSEYVGQQQVRENLGILLEAARRRGEPVEHVLLCGPP
;
A
#
# COMPACT_ATOMS: atom_id res chain seq x y z
N MET A 1 -4.27 16.24 -23.53
CA MET A 1 -3.44 16.82 -24.60
C MET A 1 -2.82 18.08 -24.02
N GLU A 2 -1.60 17.99 -23.52
CA GLU A 2 -0.62 19.08 -23.58
C GLU A 2 0.76 18.44 -23.40
N VAL A 3 1.58 18.61 -24.43
CA VAL A 3 2.95 18.12 -24.53
C VAL A 3 3.87 19.28 -24.17
N ILE A 4 4.82 19.08 -23.25
CA ILE A 4 5.84 20.09 -22.96
C ILE A 4 7.23 19.45 -23.13
N ALA A 5 8.05 20.17 -23.89
CA ALA A 5 9.22 19.72 -24.62
C ALA A 5 10.44 19.39 -23.75
N PHE A 6 11.24 18.47 -24.27
CA PHE A 6 12.63 18.19 -23.89
C PHE A 6 13.55 19.21 -24.57
N ASP A 7 14.29 19.99 -23.79
CA ASP A 7 15.41 20.81 -24.30
C ASP A 7 16.73 20.35 -23.63
N PRO A 8 17.68 19.76 -24.39
CA PRO A 8 18.94 19.25 -23.90
C PRO A 8 20.07 20.26 -24.15
N GLY A 9 20.54 20.95 -23.10
CA GLY A 9 21.47 22.05 -23.34
C GLY A 9 22.36 22.46 -22.19
N SER A 10 23.46 21.72 -22.03
CA SER A 10 24.79 22.27 -21.73
C SER A 10 25.22 22.49 -20.27
N ALA A 11 26.03 21.52 -19.84
CA ALA A 11 27.42 21.70 -19.40
C ALA A 11 27.73 22.06 -17.94
N ARG A 12 28.35 21.05 -17.29
CA ARG A 12 29.62 21.06 -16.53
C ARG A 12 29.69 22.06 -15.36
N HIS A 13 29.98 21.67 -14.12
CA HIS A 13 31.15 20.88 -13.74
C HIS A 13 31.02 20.47 -12.26
N ARG A 14 31.47 19.26 -11.94
CA ARG A 14 31.61 18.66 -10.60
C ARG A 14 32.54 19.51 -9.72
N PRO A 15 32.25 19.60 -8.41
CA PRO A 15 33.17 18.96 -7.47
C PRO A 15 32.42 18.05 -6.49
N GLN A 16 32.91 16.82 -6.37
CA GLN A 16 32.77 16.03 -5.15
C GLN A 16 33.73 16.67 -4.11
N SER A 17 33.51 16.63 -2.81
CA SER A 17 33.24 15.44 -2.00
C SER A 17 33.16 15.83 -0.51
N HIS A 18 32.54 14.96 0.29
CA HIS A 18 32.68 14.80 1.76
C HIS A 18 31.86 15.71 2.70
N GLY A 19 30.63 15.26 2.98
CA GLY A 19 30.22 14.87 4.34
C GLY A 19 29.71 15.94 5.31
N LYS A 20 28.39 16.05 5.46
CA LYS A 20 27.75 16.24 6.79
C LYS A 20 26.29 15.79 6.78
N LYS A 21 25.93 15.05 7.84
CA LYS A 21 24.65 14.38 8.11
C LYS A 21 23.43 15.24 7.77
N VAL A 22 22.45 14.64 7.07
CA VAL A 22 21.10 15.18 6.95
C VAL A 22 20.44 15.17 8.33
N ASN A 23 20.01 16.35 8.77
CA ASN A 23 19.38 16.55 10.06
C ASN A 23 17.91 16.14 10.02
N GLU A 24 17.55 15.43 11.08
CA GLU A 24 16.30 14.80 11.45
C GLU A 24 15.17 15.79 11.76
N LYS A 25 14.62 16.51 10.76
CA LYS A 25 13.42 17.36 10.95
C LYS A 25 12.45 17.45 9.76
N ASP A 26 12.33 16.38 8.97
CA ASP A 26 11.17 16.19 8.08
C ASP A 26 10.24 15.07 8.60
N ALA A 27 10.21 14.88 9.92
CA ALA A 27 9.16 14.10 10.57
C ALA A 27 7.89 14.95 10.58
N VAL A 28 7.12 14.83 9.50
CA VAL A 28 5.69 15.16 9.53
C VAL A 28 5.13 14.36 10.71
N LEU A 29 4.74 15.06 11.78
CA LEU A 29 4.21 14.48 13.00
C LEU A 29 2.89 13.78 12.66
N ASP A 30 2.96 12.49 12.29
CA ASP A 30 1.80 11.62 12.20
C ASP A 30 1.37 11.35 13.65
N ALA A 31 0.44 12.15 14.15
CA ALA A 31 -0.17 12.01 15.47
C ALA A 31 -1.12 10.80 15.51
N ARG A 32 -0.67 9.64 15.02
CA ARG A 32 -1.34 8.36 15.21
C ARG A 32 -0.97 7.88 16.61
N THR A 33 -1.87 8.18 17.52
CA THR A 33 -1.88 7.72 18.92
C THR A 33 -1.69 6.21 19.00
N ASP A 34 -1.11 5.72 20.11
CA ASP A 34 -0.87 4.27 20.36
C ASP A 34 -2.11 3.39 20.09
N ASP A 35 -3.31 3.96 20.26
CA ASP A 35 -4.59 3.32 19.93
C ASP A 35 -4.72 2.91 18.44
N ASP A 36 -4.20 3.71 17.51
CA ASP A 36 -4.21 3.38 16.07
C ASP A 36 -3.25 2.22 15.78
N GLN A 37 -2.09 2.19 16.47
CA GLN A 37 -1.16 1.06 16.34
C GLN A 37 -1.75 -0.22 16.94
N PHE A 38 -2.47 -0.10 18.05
CA PHE A 38 -3.18 -1.23 18.66
C PHE A 38 -4.31 -1.74 17.76
N ASP A 39 -5.12 -0.87 17.16
CA ASP A 39 -6.18 -1.26 16.21
C ASP A 39 -5.61 -2.01 14.99
N LEU A 40 -4.45 -1.59 14.48
CA LEU A 40 -3.76 -2.30 13.39
C LEU A 40 -3.36 -3.73 13.76
N THR A 41 -3.11 -4.02 15.04
CA THR A 41 -2.81 -5.40 15.49
C THR A 41 -4.05 -6.29 15.57
N LEU A 42 -5.24 -5.70 15.75
CA LEU A 42 -6.50 -6.44 15.81
C LEU A 42 -7.04 -6.79 14.41
N ARG A 43 -6.60 -6.06 13.37
CA ARG A 43 -7.02 -6.32 11.99
C ARG A 43 -6.29 -7.55 11.44
N PRO A 44 -7.03 -8.61 11.04
CA PRO A 44 -6.45 -9.79 10.42
C PRO A 44 -5.57 -9.41 9.21
N ARG A 45 -4.36 -9.98 9.14
CA ARG A 45 -3.46 -9.80 7.99
C ARG A 45 -3.81 -10.78 6.88
N MET A 46 -4.28 -11.96 7.27
CA MET A 46 -4.66 -13.06 6.38
C MET A 46 -6.15 -13.33 6.49
N LEU A 47 -6.77 -13.76 5.38
CA LEU A 47 -8.18 -14.16 5.36
C LEU A 47 -8.47 -15.32 6.33
N SER A 48 -7.48 -16.17 6.59
CA SER A 48 -7.56 -17.29 7.54
C SER A 48 -7.69 -16.85 9.00
N GLU A 49 -7.16 -15.67 9.35
CA GLU A 49 -7.20 -15.13 10.71
C GLU A 49 -8.53 -14.41 11.02
N TYR A 50 -9.32 -14.10 9.99
CA TYR A 50 -10.60 -13.42 10.16
C TYR A 50 -11.61 -14.31 10.89
N VAL A 51 -12.18 -13.85 12.00
CA VAL A 51 -13.10 -14.65 12.82
C VAL A 51 -14.55 -14.39 12.39
N GLY A 52 -15.32 -15.47 12.17
CA GLY A 52 -16.72 -15.40 11.75
C GLY A 52 -16.90 -15.44 10.23
N GLN A 53 -18.12 -15.16 9.77
CA GLN A 53 -18.53 -15.11 8.36
C GLN A 53 -17.94 -16.26 7.49
N GLN A 54 -18.03 -17.51 7.97
CA GLN A 54 -17.39 -18.68 7.36
C GLN A 54 -17.67 -18.79 5.85
N GLN A 55 -18.93 -18.69 5.45
CA GLN A 55 -19.33 -18.80 4.05
C GLN A 55 -18.69 -17.71 3.17
N VAL A 56 -18.63 -16.47 3.66
CA VAL A 56 -18.04 -15.35 2.92
C VAL A 56 -16.54 -15.55 2.75
N ARG A 57 -15.85 -15.97 3.83
CA ARG A 57 -14.41 -16.27 3.78
C ARG A 57 -14.09 -17.37 2.79
N GLU A 58 -14.87 -18.44 2.77
CA GLU A 58 -14.67 -19.56 1.86
C GLU A 58 -14.88 -19.15 0.39
N ASN A 59 -15.98 -18.46 0.10
CA ASN A 59 -16.26 -17.94 -1.24
C ASN A 59 -15.15 -16.99 -1.73
N LEU A 60 -14.67 -16.09 -0.86
CA LEU A 60 -13.58 -15.19 -1.18
C LEU A 60 -12.26 -15.95 -1.40
N GLY A 61 -12.00 -17.00 -0.62
CA GLY A 61 -10.85 -17.89 -0.81
C GLY A 61 -10.86 -18.55 -2.19
N ILE A 62 -11.99 -19.13 -2.59
CA ILE A 62 -12.16 -19.74 -3.92
C ILE A 62 -11.94 -18.71 -5.04
N LEU A 63 -12.51 -17.50 -4.89
CA LEU A 63 -12.36 -16.42 -5.86
C LEU A 63 -10.89 -16.02 -6.03
N LEU A 64 -10.19 -15.78 -4.92
CA LEU A 64 -8.78 -15.41 -4.90
C LEU A 64 -7.90 -16.51 -5.47
N GLU A 65 -8.19 -17.78 -5.14
CA GLU A 65 -7.45 -18.91 -5.68
C GLU A 65 -7.65 -19.05 -7.20
N ALA A 66 -8.88 -18.88 -7.69
CA ALA A 66 -9.18 -18.92 -9.11
C ALA A 66 -8.46 -17.81 -9.88
N ALA A 67 -8.45 -16.58 -9.34
CA ALA A 67 -7.71 -15.45 -9.92
C ALA A 67 -6.20 -15.71 -9.95
N ARG A 68 -5.63 -16.22 -8.84
CA ARG A 68 -4.21 -16.64 -8.77
C ARG A 68 -3.86 -17.71 -9.80
N ARG A 69 -4.74 -18.70 -10.03
CA ARG A 69 -4.53 -19.76 -11.02
C ARG A 69 -4.56 -19.23 -12.47
N ARG A 70 -5.37 -18.22 -12.75
CA ARG A 70 -5.40 -17.55 -14.08
C ARG A 70 -4.28 -16.54 -14.28
N GLY A 71 -3.66 -16.05 -13.20
CA GLY A 71 -2.68 -14.97 -13.27
C GLY A 71 -3.32 -13.61 -13.57
N GLU A 72 -4.62 -13.48 -13.31
CA GLU A 72 -5.41 -12.28 -13.55
C GLU A 72 -5.78 -11.64 -12.21
N PRO A 73 -5.92 -10.30 -12.15
CA PRO A 73 -6.45 -9.66 -10.95
C PRO A 73 -7.88 -10.12 -10.67
N VAL A 74 -8.27 -10.08 -9.39
CA VAL A 74 -9.70 -10.12 -9.06
C VAL A 74 -10.30 -8.81 -9.54
N GLU A 75 -11.45 -8.91 -10.21
CA GLU A 75 -12.26 -7.76 -10.60
C GLU A 75 -12.90 -7.10 -9.36
N HIS A 76 -14.12 -6.58 -9.49
CA HIS A 76 -14.84 -5.93 -8.40
C HIS A 76 -15.65 -6.93 -7.58
N VAL A 77 -15.58 -6.82 -6.25
CA VAL A 77 -16.37 -7.63 -5.31
C VAL A 77 -17.20 -6.70 -4.44
N LEU A 78 -18.53 -6.90 -4.44
CA LEU A 78 -19.45 -6.20 -3.54
C LEU A 78 -19.71 -7.09 -2.30
N LEU A 79 -19.42 -6.56 -1.12
CA LEU A 79 -19.78 -7.19 0.15
C LEU A 79 -20.95 -6.41 0.75
N CYS A 80 -22.08 -7.08 0.94
CA CYS A 80 -23.28 -6.51 1.53
C CYS A 80 -23.85 -7.43 2.62
N GLY A 81 -24.23 -6.83 3.75
CA GLY A 81 -24.86 -7.53 4.87
C GLY A 81 -25.58 -6.54 5.79
N PRO A 82 -26.47 -7.03 6.67
CA PRO A 82 -27.04 -6.22 7.73
C PRO A 82 -25.94 -5.66 8.67
N PRO A 83 -26.15 -4.47 9.28
CA PRO A 83 -25.16 -3.81 10.14
C PRO A 83 -24.89 -4.57 11.45
#